data_AF-A0A146BEW5-F1
#
_entry.id   AF-A0A146BEW5-F1
#
_cell.length_a   1.000
_cell.length_b   1.000
_cell.length_c   1.000
_cell.angle_alpha   90.00
_cell.angle_beta   90.00
_cell.angle_gamma   90.00
#
_symmetry.space_group_name_H-M   'P 1'
#
loop_
_entity.id
_entity.type
_entity.pdbx_description
1 polymer ?
#
loop_
_entity_poly.entity_id
_entity_poly.type
_entity_poly.pdbx_seq_one_letter_code
_entity_poly.pdbx_strand_id
1 'polypeptide(L)' 'MGRKNWLFFQSFEGAKATAIIMSLLETARRHDLDSEKYMTYLLEKLPNEETLTNKEVLEAYLPWAEQIQKNCK' A
#
# COMPACT_ATOMS: atom_id res chain seq x y z
N MET A 1 -9.90 -11.48 -28.77
CA MET A 1 -9.84 -12.73 -27.98
C MET A 1 -8.96 -12.52 -26.74
N GLY A 2 -9.48 -11.83 -25.73
CA GLY A 2 -8.79 -11.56 -24.46
C GLY A 2 -9.12 -12.60 -23.39
N ARG A 3 -8.62 -13.82 -23.53
CA ARG A 3 -8.93 -14.95 -22.63
C ARG A 3 -7.66 -15.66 -22.17
N LYS A 4 -6.79 -14.98 -21.44
CA LYS A 4 -5.67 -15.63 -20.72
C LYS A 4 -5.37 -15.09 -19.31
N ASN A 5 -6.01 -14.02 -18.85
CA ASN A 5 -5.72 -13.46 -17.52
C ASN A 5 -6.71 -13.87 -16.41
N TRP A 6 -7.73 -14.67 -16.73
CA TRP A 6 -8.77 -15.08 -15.77
C TRP A 6 -8.36 -16.23 -14.84
N LEU A 7 -7.26 -16.92 -15.14
CA LEU A 7 -6.83 -18.08 -14.34
C LEU A 7 -6.02 -17.72 -13.09
N PHE A 8 -5.49 -16.49 -13.01
CA PHE A 8 -4.61 -16.07 -11.90
C PHE A 8 -5.31 -15.14 -10.89
N PHE A 9 -6.56 -14.72 -11.17
CA PHE A 9 -7.43 -14.02 -10.21
C PHE A 9 -8.35 -14.97 -9.42
N GLN A 10 -8.12 -16.28 -9.50
CA GLN A 10 -9.07 -17.30 -9.02
C GLN A 10 -8.91 -17.66 -7.52
N SER A 11 -7.79 -17.29 -6.89
CA SER A 11 -7.56 -17.60 -5.47
C SER A 11 -8.11 -16.49 -4.56
N PHE A 12 -8.87 -16.87 -3.54
CA PHE A 12 -9.42 -15.95 -2.53
C PHE A 12 -8.34 -15.06 -1.90
N GLU A 13 -7.15 -15.62 -1.69
CA GLU A 13 -5.98 -14.91 -1.16
C GLU A 13 -5.46 -13.82 -2.12
N GLY A 14 -5.44 -14.10 -3.43
CA GLY A 14 -5.03 -13.13 -4.44
C GLY A 14 -6.03 -11.98 -4.60
N ALA A 15 -7.33 -12.29 -4.52
CA ALA A 15 -8.37 -11.28 -4.49
C ALA A 15 -8.26 -10.39 -3.24
N LYS A 16 -7.99 -11.00 -2.07
CA LYS A 16 -7.78 -10.28 -0.81
C LYS A 16 -6.55 -9.36 -0.87
N ALA A 17 -5.41 -9.87 -1.34
CA ALA A 17 -4.20 -9.07 -1.50
C ALA A 17 -4.43 -7.88 -2.45
N THR A 18 -5.11 -8.13 -3.58
CA THR A 18 -5.46 -7.09 -4.54
C THR A 18 -6.38 -6.02 -3.92
N ALA A 19 -7.41 -6.43 -3.17
CA ALA A 19 -8.30 -5.51 -2.49
C ALA A 19 -7.57 -4.63 -1.47
N ILE A 20 -6.59 -5.19 -0.75
CA ILE A 20 -5.74 -4.44 0.19
C ILE A 20 -4.90 -3.39 -0.56
N ILE A 21 -4.21 -3.79 -1.63
CA ILE A 21 -3.38 -2.89 -2.44
C ILE A 21 -4.23 -1.75 -3.02
N MET A 22 -5.41 -2.06 -3.57
CA MET A 22 -6.35 -1.07 -4.09
C MET A 22 -6.83 -0.11 -3.00
N SER A 23 -7.17 -0.62 -1.81
CA SER A 23 -7.58 0.22 -0.68
C SER A 23 -6.48 1.20 -0.27
N LEU A 24 -5.22 0.76 -0.25
CA LEU A 24 -4.06 1.62 0.05
C LEU A 24 -3.85 2.69 -1.02
N LEU A 25 -3.92 2.32 -2.30
CA LEU A 25 -3.83 3.24 -3.44
C LEU A 25 -4.94 4.30 -3.39
N GLU A 26 -6.19 3.88 -3.13
CA GLU A 26 -7.32 4.81 -3.01
C GLU A 26 -7.16 5.75 -1.80
N THR A 27 -6.65 5.24 -0.69
CA THR A 27 -6.36 6.06 0.50
C THR A 27 -5.29 7.10 0.18
N ALA A 28 -4.18 6.71 -0.45
CA ALA A 28 -3.13 7.63 -0.88
C ALA A 28 -3.65 8.70 -1.84
N ARG A 29 -4.46 8.32 -2.83
CA ARG A 29 -5.10 9.26 -3.77
C ARG A 29 -6.01 10.26 -3.07
N ARG A 30 -6.80 9.83 -2.07
CA ARG A 30 -7.67 10.72 -1.29
C ARG A 30 -6.88 11.79 -0.51
N HIS A 31 -5.62 11.51 -0.18
CA HIS A 31 -4.72 12.42 0.50
C HIS A 31 -3.82 13.23 -0.45
N ASP A 32 -4.08 13.19 -1.77
CA ASP A 32 -3.31 13.92 -2.79
C ASP A 32 -1.81 13.53 -2.80
N LEU A 33 -1.53 12.24 -2.59
CA LEU A 33 -0.18 11.68 -2.59
C LEU A 33 0.09 10.90 -3.87
N ASP A 34 1.33 10.91 -4.32
CA ASP A 34 1.80 10.02 -5.37
C ASP A 34 1.72 8.57 -4.88
N SER A 35 0.79 7.83 -5.46
CA SER A 35 0.42 6.51 -4.96
C SER A 35 1.49 5.46 -5.25
N GLU A 36 2.30 5.65 -6.29
CA GLU A 36 3.42 4.76 -6.63
C GLU A 36 4.59 4.96 -5.66
N LYS A 37 5.01 6.22 -5.41
CA LYS A 37 6.04 6.54 -4.43
C LYS A 37 5.66 6.06 -3.03
N TYR A 38 4.39 6.27 -2.63
CA TYR A 38 3.90 5.81 -1.34
C TYR A 38 3.97 4.29 -1.21
N MET A 39 3.55 3.54 -2.23
CA MET A 39 3.61 2.08 -2.21
C MET A 39 5.04 1.57 -2.16
N THR A 40 5.95 2.14 -2.94
CA THR A 40 7.37 1.79 -2.92
C THR A 40 7.98 2.07 -1.55
N TYR A 41 7.71 3.24 -0.97
CA TYR A 41 8.19 3.59 0.36
C TYR A 41 7.72 2.61 1.43
N LEU A 42 6.44 2.23 1.41
CA LEU A 42 5.89 1.22 2.32
C LEU A 42 6.61 -0.12 2.15
N LEU A 43 6.75 -0.60 0.92
CA LEU A 43 7.39 -1.90 0.64
C LEU A 43 8.88 -1.92 0.97
N GLU A 44 9.57 -0.78 0.91
CA GLU A 44 10.97 -0.67 1.31
C GLU A 44 11.14 -0.55 2.82
N LYS A 45 10.25 0.18 3.52
CA LYS A 45 10.42 0.48 4.95
C LYS A 45 9.79 -0.57 5.87
N LEU A 46 8.59 -1.07 5.55
CA LEU A 46 7.89 -2.06 6.36
C LEU A 46 8.69 -3.35 6.64
N PRO A 47 9.40 -3.98 5.68
CA PRO A 47 10.15 -5.19 5.98
C PRO A 47 11.44 -4.93 6.78
N ASN A 48 11.90 -3.68 6.85
CA ASN A 48 13.07 -3.28 7.64
C ASN A 48 12.71 -2.92 9.10
N GLU A 49 11.42 -2.82 9.44
CA GLU A 49 10.97 -2.59 10.80
C GLU A 49 10.97 -3.88 11.61
N GLU A 50 11.63 -3.87 12.77
CA GLU A 50 11.76 -5.06 13.64
C GLU A 50 10.41 -5.54 14.20
N THR A 51 9.42 -4.64 14.35
CA THR A 51 8.09 -5.00 14.89
C THR A 51 6.96 -4.18 14.26
N LEU A 52 6.23 -4.81 13.31
CA LEU A 52 4.95 -4.29 12.81
C LEU A 52 3.81 -4.31 13.86
N THR A 53 4.11 -4.71 15.09
CA THR A 53 3.16 -4.80 16.20
C THR A 53 2.98 -3.45 16.92
N ASN A 54 3.93 -2.54 16.78
CA ASN A 54 3.88 -1.22 17.43
C ASN A 54 2.99 -0.27 16.63
N LYS A 55 1.79 0.02 17.16
CA LYS A 55 0.83 0.93 16.53
C LYS A 55 1.41 2.32 16.28
N GLU A 56 2.22 2.84 17.20
CA GLU A 56 2.83 4.17 17.08
C GLU A 56 3.77 4.27 15.87
N VAL A 57 4.54 3.19 15.62
CA VAL A 57 5.43 3.11 14.45
C VAL A 57 4.59 3.04 13.18
N LEU A 58 3.52 2.23 13.18
CA LEU A 58 2.62 2.08 12.04
C LEU A 58 1.88 3.39 11.70
N GLU A 59 1.51 4.19 12.69
CA GLU A 59 0.87 5.49 12.50
C GLU A 59 1.77 6.49 11.75
N ALA A 60 3.10 6.40 11.91
CA ALA A 60 4.04 7.24 11.18
C ALA A 60 4.11 6.92 9.67
N TYR A 61 3.69 5.71 9.27
CA TYR A 61 3.65 5.25 7.87
C TYR A 61 2.30 5.53 7.17
N LEU A 62 1.32 6.09 7.89
CA LEU A 62 0.01 6.39 7.35
C LEU A 62 0.07 7.63 6.42
N PRO A 63 -0.82 7.71 5.42
CA PRO A 63 -0.72 8.72 4.37
C PRO A 63 -0.90 10.16 4.89
N TRP A 64 -1.56 10.33 6.03
CA TRP A 64 -1.70 11.64 6.68
C TRP A 64 -0.47 12.07 7.50
N ALA A 65 0.54 11.22 7.68
CA ALA A 65 1.75 11.60 8.40
C ALA A 65 2.54 12.67 7.63
N GLU A 66 3.03 13.70 8.34
CA GLU A 66 3.78 14.81 7.73
C GLU A 66 5.02 14.37 6.94
N GLN A 67 5.69 13.31 7.42
CA GLN A 67 6.89 12.75 6.77
C GLN A 67 6.56 12.20 5.38
N ILE A 68 5.42 11.48 5.28
CA ILE A 68 4.95 10.89 4.03
C ILE A 68 4.47 11.96 3.07
N GLN A 69 3.73 12.96 3.56
CA GLN A 69 3.27 14.08 2.73
C GLN A 69 4.41 14.92 2.16
N LYS A 70 5.54 15.04 2.87
CA LYS A 70 6.74 15.73 2.37
C LYS A 70 7.50 14.91 1.34
N ASN A 71 7.58 13.59 1.53
CA ASN A 71 8.38 12.72 0.67
C ASN A 71 7.64 12.21 -0.58
N CYS A 72 6.31 12.08 -0.51
CA CYS A 72 5.49 11.44 -1.54
C CYS A 72 4.50 12.40 -2.24
N LYS A 73 4.67 13.72 -2.10
CA LYS A 73 4.02 14.70 -2.97
C LYS A 73 4.68 14.81 -4.35
#